data_AF-A0A7S1KXE0-F1
#
_entry.id   AF-A0A7S1KXE0-F1
#
_cell.length_a   1.000
_cell.length_b   1.000
_cell.length_c   1.000
_cell.angle_alpha   90.00
_cell.angle_beta   90.00
_cell.angle_gamma   90.00
#
_symmetry.space_group_name_H-M   'P 1'
#
loop_
_entity.id
_entity.type
_entity.pdbx_description
1 polymer ?
#
loop_
_entity_poly.entity_id
_entity_poly.type
_entity_poly.pdbx_seq_one_letter_code
_entity_poly.pdbx_strand_id
1 'polypeptide(L)'
;VTVSVLYWRQLMGLDWEDTKARTSAFCAKFFTLINSCVAVLCCAVYLIGVVRLVHARKRFERLEVPHFLGMGLAIIGTIGYASLHFIPKKRYRALYGITALLITSVVLVAHSMGTTAPTVDDCNENVFDAGRGAIGDLANSTVGDGNRGRLGQSLGDCADEAIIFGSTLVLMFSHLLAVLDVQRMLLARVASKTYGERFVEMGIK
;
A
#
# COMPACT_ATOMS: atom_id res chain seq x y z
N VAL A 1 2.01 56.11 -10.10
CA VAL A 1 1.45 55.00 -10.92
C VAL A 1 2.31 53.74 -10.86
N THR A 2 3.64 53.82 -10.96
CA THR A 2 4.57 52.66 -10.90
C THR A 2 4.64 51.95 -9.54
N VAL A 3 4.55 52.69 -8.43
CA VAL A 3 4.56 52.10 -7.07
C VAL A 3 3.31 51.25 -6.80
N SER A 4 2.16 51.66 -7.36
CA SER A 4 0.89 50.95 -7.23
C SER A 4 0.91 49.60 -7.96
N VAL A 5 1.54 49.53 -9.14
CA VAL A 5 1.63 48.28 -9.93
C VAL A 5 2.55 47.26 -9.25
N LEU A 6 3.66 47.70 -8.64
CA LEU A 6 4.54 46.83 -7.86
C LEU A 6 3.84 46.25 -6.62
N TYR A 7 3.08 47.08 -5.91
CA TYR A 7 2.31 46.63 -4.74
C TYR A 7 1.25 45.58 -5.13
N TRP A 8 0.52 45.81 -6.23
CA TRP A 8 -0.47 44.85 -6.74
C TRP A 8 0.14 43.54 -7.24
N ARG A 9 1.34 43.59 -7.86
CA ARG A 9 2.05 42.39 -8.31
C ARG A 9 2.58 41.55 -7.15
N GLN A 10 2.97 42.20 -6.07
CA GLN A 10 3.44 41.56 -4.84
C GLN A 10 2.27 40.98 -4.04
N LEU A 11 1.11 41.67 -4.01
CA LEU A 11 -0.12 41.15 -3.40
C LEU A 11 -0.68 39.93 -4.16
N MET A 12 -0.80 40.03 -5.50
CA MET A 12 -1.30 38.92 -6.33
C MET A 12 -0.33 37.73 -6.38
N GLY A 13 0.99 37.97 -6.27
CA GLY A 13 2.00 36.91 -6.21
C GLY A 13 1.94 36.12 -4.89
N LEU A 14 1.65 36.79 -3.77
CA LEU A 14 1.46 36.14 -2.46
C LEU A 14 0.20 35.27 -2.43
N ASP A 15 -0.91 35.77 -2.96
CA ASP A 15 -2.20 35.03 -2.99
C ASP A 15 -2.12 33.76 -3.85
N TRP A 16 -1.34 33.77 -4.94
CA TRP A 16 -1.19 32.61 -5.82
C TRP A 16 -0.42 31.46 -5.17
N GLU A 17 0.71 31.75 -4.51
CA GLU A 17 1.49 30.73 -3.81
C GLU A 17 0.74 30.14 -2.61
N ASP A 18 0.01 30.98 -1.87
CA ASP A 18 -0.85 30.52 -0.77
C ASP A 18 -2.00 29.64 -1.25
N THR A 19 -2.64 30.00 -2.37
CA THR A 19 -3.72 29.21 -2.98
C THR A 19 -3.21 27.87 -3.50
N LYS A 20 -2.04 27.86 -4.14
CA LYS A 20 -1.36 26.65 -4.62
C LYS A 20 -0.95 25.73 -3.46
N ALA A 21 -0.45 26.30 -2.35
CA ALA A 21 -0.11 25.55 -1.15
C ALA A 21 -1.35 24.90 -0.50
N ARG A 22 -2.47 25.65 -0.40
CA ARG A 22 -3.74 25.11 0.13
C ARG A 22 -4.32 24.01 -0.76
N THR A 23 -4.31 24.20 -2.07
CA THR A 23 -4.84 23.24 -3.05
C THR A 23 -4.01 21.97 -3.07
N SER A 24 -2.67 22.07 -3.10
CA SER A 24 -1.79 20.90 -3.06
C SER A 24 -1.90 20.13 -1.74
N ALA A 25 -2.06 20.82 -0.60
CA ALA A 25 -2.29 20.18 0.69
C ALA A 25 -3.64 19.44 0.75
N PHE A 26 -4.68 19.98 0.11
CA PHE A 26 -5.98 19.33 -0.02
C PHE A 26 -5.90 18.08 -0.91
N CYS A 27 -5.32 18.21 -2.11
CA CYS A 27 -5.13 17.09 -3.03
C CYS A 27 -4.31 15.97 -2.38
N ALA A 28 -3.23 16.31 -1.67
CA ALA A 28 -2.40 15.33 -0.95
C ALA A 28 -3.24 14.52 0.05
N LYS A 29 -4.04 15.19 0.90
CA LYS A 29 -4.95 14.49 1.83
C LYS A 29 -5.92 13.55 1.12
N PHE A 30 -6.48 13.99 0.00
CA PHE A 30 -7.42 13.19 -0.78
C PHE A 30 -6.76 11.94 -1.37
N PHE A 31 -5.57 12.07 -1.98
CA PHE A 31 -4.81 10.92 -2.48
C PHE A 31 -4.41 9.95 -1.37
N THR A 32 -4.03 10.45 -0.19
CA THR A 32 -3.66 9.59 0.94
C THR A 32 -4.84 8.76 1.44
N LEU A 33 -6.04 9.37 1.48
CA LEU A 33 -7.28 8.69 1.85
C LEU A 33 -7.67 7.62 0.83
N ILE A 34 -7.61 7.96 -0.48
CA ILE A 34 -7.88 7.00 -1.55
C ILE A 34 -6.93 5.81 -1.44
N ASN A 35 -5.62 6.07 -1.30
CA ASN A 35 -4.63 5.00 -1.15
C ASN A 35 -4.90 4.14 0.09
N SER A 36 -5.36 4.73 1.19
CA SER A 36 -5.75 3.97 2.39
C SER A 36 -6.94 3.06 2.12
N CYS A 37 -7.97 3.56 1.42
CA CYS A 37 -9.14 2.74 1.08
C CYS A 37 -8.76 1.59 0.13
N VAL A 38 -7.94 1.85 -0.89
CA VAL A 38 -7.44 0.82 -1.81
C VAL A 38 -6.63 -0.23 -1.05
N ALA A 39 -5.71 0.19 -0.16
CA ALA A 39 -4.91 -0.73 0.63
C ALA A 39 -5.77 -1.63 1.53
N VAL A 40 -6.82 -1.10 2.15
CA VAL A 40 -7.76 -1.88 2.97
C VAL A 40 -8.51 -2.91 2.12
N LEU A 41 -9.02 -2.52 0.96
CA LEU A 41 -9.72 -3.43 0.05
C LEU A 41 -8.81 -4.55 -0.45
N CYS A 42 -7.59 -4.21 -0.89
CA CYS A 42 -6.61 -5.20 -1.34
C CYS A 42 -6.17 -6.13 -0.20
N CYS A 43 -6.02 -5.60 1.02
CA CYS A 43 -5.70 -6.41 2.19
C CYS A 43 -6.84 -7.40 2.53
N ALA A 44 -8.10 -6.99 2.40
CA ALA A 44 -9.24 -7.89 2.57
C ALA A 44 -9.29 -9.00 1.52
N VAL A 45 -9.06 -8.67 0.23
CA VAL A 45 -8.98 -9.66 -0.85
C VAL A 45 -7.83 -10.64 -0.61
N TYR A 46 -6.66 -10.13 -0.23
CA TYR A 46 -5.50 -10.95 0.09
C TYR A 46 -5.78 -11.90 1.27
N LEU A 47 -6.42 -11.42 2.34
CA LEU A 47 -6.81 -12.24 3.48
C LEU A 47 -7.78 -13.35 3.08
N ILE A 48 -8.81 -13.04 2.29
CA ILE A 48 -9.76 -14.04 1.80
C ILE A 48 -9.02 -15.09 0.97
N GLY A 49 -8.14 -14.66 0.05
CA GLY A 49 -7.34 -15.57 -0.77
C GLY A 49 -6.50 -16.54 0.06
N VAL A 50 -5.73 -16.01 1.02
CA VAL A 50 -4.89 -16.83 1.91
C VAL A 50 -5.73 -17.81 2.75
N VAL A 51 -6.86 -17.36 3.31
CA VAL A 51 -7.75 -18.23 4.10
C VAL A 51 -8.32 -19.37 3.25
N ARG A 52 -8.72 -19.09 2.00
CA ARG A 52 -9.23 -20.11 1.07
C ARG A 52 -8.14 -21.10 0.69
N LEU A 53 -6.93 -20.64 0.39
CA LEU A 53 -5.79 -21.48 0.05
C LEU A 53 -5.45 -22.46 1.18
N VAL A 54 -5.42 -21.96 2.43
CA VAL A 54 -5.16 -22.77 3.62
C VAL A 54 -6.25 -23.82 3.84
N HIS A 55 -7.51 -23.43 3.64
CA HIS A 55 -8.65 -24.35 3.78
C HIS A 55 -8.64 -25.44 2.69
N ALA A 56 -8.21 -25.11 1.47
CA ALA A 56 -8.08 -26.06 0.37
C ALA A 56 -6.98 -27.10 0.63
N ARG A 57 -5.83 -26.66 1.15
CA ARG A 57 -4.64 -27.52 1.28
C ARG A 57 -4.66 -28.43 2.52
N LYS A 58 -5.49 -28.17 3.53
CA LYS A 58 -5.70 -29.00 4.75
C LYS A 58 -4.43 -29.41 5.51
N ARG A 59 -3.25 -28.93 5.12
CA ARG A 59 -1.94 -29.22 5.68
C ARG A 59 -1.13 -27.94 5.66
N PHE A 60 -0.78 -27.45 6.85
CA PHE A 60 0.14 -26.35 7.03
C PHE A 60 1.56 -26.80 6.65
N GLU A 61 1.87 -26.80 5.36
CA GLU A 61 3.23 -27.03 4.90
C GLU A 61 4.08 -25.76 5.09
N ARG A 62 5.41 -25.91 5.10
CA ARG A 62 6.37 -24.81 5.32
C ARG A 62 6.21 -23.64 4.34
N LEU A 63 5.57 -23.86 3.19
CA LEU A 63 5.30 -22.82 2.18
C LEU A 63 4.26 -21.77 2.63
N GLU A 64 3.43 -22.05 3.63
CA GLU A 64 2.34 -21.13 4.02
C GLU A 64 2.78 -20.07 5.04
N VAL A 65 3.86 -20.32 5.79
CA VAL A 65 4.43 -19.39 6.78
C VAL A 65 4.68 -17.97 6.24
N PRO A 66 5.29 -17.76 5.05
CA PRO A 66 5.48 -16.41 4.51
C PRO A 66 4.16 -15.69 4.21
N HIS A 67 3.11 -16.39 3.79
CA HIS A 67 1.80 -15.80 3.54
C HIS A 67 1.16 -15.28 4.84
N PHE A 68 1.20 -16.07 5.91
CA PHE A 68 0.68 -15.68 7.22
C PHE A 68 1.45 -14.49 7.83
N LEU A 69 2.78 -14.52 7.75
CA LEU A 69 3.61 -13.43 8.26
C LEU A 69 3.38 -12.14 7.46
N GLY A 70 3.32 -12.25 6.13
CA GLY A 70 2.99 -11.15 5.23
C GLY A 70 1.59 -10.59 5.50
N MET A 71 0.59 -11.45 5.72
CA MET A 71 -0.79 -11.06 6.06
C MET A 71 -0.85 -10.28 7.38
N GLY A 72 -0.24 -10.82 8.44
CA GLY A 72 -0.20 -10.14 9.74
C GLY A 72 0.44 -8.75 9.66
N LEU A 73 1.59 -8.66 9.00
CA LEU A 73 2.29 -7.37 8.83
C LEU A 73 1.59 -6.43 7.86
N ALA A 74 0.87 -6.94 6.86
CA ALA A 74 0.02 -6.12 5.99
C ALA A 74 -1.18 -5.52 6.74
N ILE A 75 -1.85 -6.28 7.59
CA ILE A 75 -2.93 -5.76 8.43
C ILE A 75 -2.41 -4.68 9.37
N ILE A 76 -1.30 -4.94 10.07
CA ILE A 76 -0.73 -3.95 10.98
C ILE A 76 -0.23 -2.72 10.21
N GLY A 77 0.30 -2.90 9.00
CA GLY A 77 0.74 -1.84 8.08
C GLY A 77 -0.39 -0.94 7.63
N THR A 78 -1.48 -1.53 7.15
CA THR A 78 -2.66 -0.78 6.71
C THR A 78 -3.33 -0.05 7.87
N ILE A 79 -3.47 -0.67 9.05
CA ILE A 79 -4.00 -0.01 10.25
C ILE A 79 -3.07 1.12 10.69
N GLY A 80 -1.76 0.90 10.69
CA GLY A 80 -0.76 1.91 11.04
C GLY A 80 -0.81 3.12 10.11
N TYR A 81 -0.94 2.89 8.81
CA TYR A 81 -1.12 3.94 7.81
C TYR A 81 -2.47 4.66 7.97
N ALA A 82 -3.58 3.93 8.13
CA ALA A 82 -4.91 4.53 8.34
C ALA A 82 -4.95 5.39 9.62
N SER A 83 -4.23 4.96 10.67
CA SER A 83 -4.11 5.69 11.93
C SER A 83 -3.44 7.06 11.75
N LEU A 84 -2.62 7.28 10.71
CA LEU A 84 -2.02 8.59 10.42
C LEU A 84 -3.06 9.67 10.12
N HIS A 85 -4.27 9.30 9.68
CA HIS A 85 -5.35 10.25 9.45
C HIS A 85 -5.94 10.80 10.76
N PHE A 86 -5.91 10.00 11.83
CA PHE A 86 -6.47 10.37 13.13
C PHE A 86 -5.41 10.90 14.11
N ILE A 87 -4.14 10.51 13.93
CA ILE A 87 -3.08 10.88 14.86
C ILE A 87 -2.58 12.30 14.54
N PRO A 88 -2.55 13.21 15.54
CA PRO A 88 -1.98 14.53 15.35
C PRO A 88 -0.48 14.42 15.02
N LYS A 89 -0.03 15.20 14.03
CA LYS A 89 1.34 15.24 13.46
C LYS A 89 2.47 15.56 14.45
N LYS A 90 2.21 15.59 15.76
CA LYS A 90 3.17 15.92 16.81
C LYS A 90 4.11 14.76 17.17
N ARG A 91 3.72 13.50 16.93
CA ARG A 91 4.48 12.30 17.34
C ARG A 91 5.40 11.77 16.22
N TYR A 92 6.51 12.45 15.95
CA TYR A 92 7.46 12.08 14.88
C TYR A 92 8.05 10.66 15.01
N ARG A 93 8.27 10.17 16.25
CA ARG A 93 8.75 8.81 16.50
C ARG A 93 7.79 7.74 15.95
N ALA A 94 6.48 8.02 15.97
CA ALA A 94 5.48 7.12 15.41
C ALA A 94 5.56 7.05 13.88
N LEU A 95 5.87 8.16 13.19
CA LEU A 95 6.04 8.16 11.74
C LEU A 95 7.23 7.30 11.29
N TYR A 96 8.35 7.33 12.02
CA TYR A 96 9.48 6.42 11.76
C TYR A 96 9.10 4.96 11.96
N GLY A 97 8.38 4.66 13.05
CA GLY A 97 7.87 3.31 13.31
C GLY A 97 6.94 2.81 12.21
N ILE A 98 5.99 3.63 11.76
CA ILE A 98 5.06 3.29 10.68
C ILE A 98 5.80 3.11 9.35
N THR A 99 6.80 3.94 9.06
CA THR A 99 7.63 3.77 7.86
C THR A 99 8.36 2.42 7.89
N ALA A 100 9.06 2.11 8.98
CA ALA A 100 9.77 0.84 9.13
C ALA A 100 8.80 -0.34 8.97
N LEU A 101 7.63 -0.25 9.59
CA LEU A 101 6.60 -1.27 9.51
C LEU A 101 6.06 -1.47 8.08
N LEU A 102 5.79 -0.38 7.35
CA LEU A 102 5.37 -0.44 5.94
C LEU A 102 6.47 -1.02 5.04
N ILE A 103 7.74 -0.67 5.26
CA ILE A 103 8.87 -1.24 4.50
C ILE A 103 8.98 -2.75 4.76
N THR A 104 8.93 -3.18 6.02
CA THR A 104 8.93 -4.61 6.36
C THR A 104 7.72 -5.33 5.75
N SER A 105 6.56 -4.69 5.74
CA SER A 105 5.36 -5.22 5.08
C SER A 105 5.58 -5.42 3.58
N VAL A 106 6.16 -4.44 2.88
CA VAL A 106 6.50 -4.55 1.45
C VAL A 106 7.43 -5.74 1.19
N VAL A 107 8.48 -5.90 1.98
CA VAL A 107 9.44 -7.01 1.81
C VAL A 107 8.77 -8.36 1.98
N LEU A 108 7.90 -8.52 2.98
CA LEU A 108 7.22 -9.78 3.23
C LEU A 108 6.11 -10.09 2.24
N VAL A 109 5.35 -9.07 1.82
CA VAL A 109 4.35 -9.21 0.75
C VAL A 109 5.05 -9.55 -0.57
N ALA A 110 6.19 -8.93 -0.88
CA ALA A 110 6.98 -9.27 -2.05
C ALA A 110 7.55 -10.69 -1.98
N HIS A 111 8.00 -11.14 -0.80
CA HIS A 111 8.44 -12.51 -0.59
C HIS A 111 7.31 -13.51 -0.81
N SER A 112 6.13 -13.22 -0.25
CA SER A 112 4.91 -14.00 -0.42
C SER A 112 4.40 -14.02 -1.87
N MET A 113 4.55 -12.93 -2.61
CA MET A 113 4.27 -12.88 -4.05
C MET A 113 5.30 -13.71 -4.84
N GLY A 114 6.57 -13.68 -4.43
CA GLY A 114 7.63 -14.47 -5.05
C GLY A 114 7.44 -15.98 -4.90
N THR A 115 6.76 -16.43 -3.84
CA THR A 115 6.43 -17.85 -3.66
C THR A 115 5.26 -18.30 -4.54
N THR A 116 4.34 -17.42 -4.92
CA THR A 116 3.17 -17.75 -5.77
C THR A 116 3.38 -17.47 -7.26
N ALA A 117 4.33 -16.60 -7.61
CA ALA A 117 4.71 -16.33 -8.99
C ALA A 117 4.96 -17.58 -9.86
N PRO A 118 5.74 -18.59 -9.43
CA PRO A 118 5.95 -19.80 -10.23
C PRO A 118 4.68 -20.65 -10.37
N THR A 119 3.76 -20.61 -9.40
CA THR A 119 2.46 -21.29 -9.48
C THR A 119 1.59 -20.66 -10.55
N VAL A 120 1.53 -19.33 -10.59
CA VAL A 120 0.77 -18.61 -11.61
C VAL A 120 1.37 -18.82 -13.00
N ASP A 121 2.71 -18.89 -13.11
CA ASP A 121 3.41 -19.20 -14.36
C ASP A 121 3.16 -20.63 -14.85
N ASP A 122 3.13 -21.60 -13.93
CA ASP A 122 2.79 -23.00 -14.27
C ASP A 122 1.31 -23.16 -14.71
N CYS A 123 0.44 -22.25 -14.28
CA CYS A 123 -1.00 -22.23 -14.59
C CYS A 123 -1.35 -21.57 -15.94
N ASN A 124 -0.42 -21.52 -16.91
CA ASN A 124 -0.47 -20.75 -18.17
C ASN A 124 -1.57 -21.15 -19.19
N GLU A 125 -2.71 -21.68 -18.75
CA GLU A 125 -3.95 -21.69 -19.51
C GLU A 125 -4.87 -20.60 -18.94
N ASN A 126 -4.75 -19.40 -19.50
CA ASN A 126 -5.68 -18.27 -19.36
C ASN A 126 -6.06 -17.87 -17.92
N VAL A 127 -5.09 -17.38 -17.15
CA VAL A 127 -5.30 -16.71 -15.85
C VAL A 127 -6.36 -15.59 -15.90
N PHE A 128 -6.57 -14.96 -17.07
CA PHE A 128 -7.62 -13.95 -17.28
C PHE A 128 -9.01 -14.51 -17.63
N ASP A 129 -9.13 -15.76 -18.06
CA ASP A 129 -10.44 -16.42 -18.26
C ASP A 129 -10.98 -17.00 -16.94
N ALA A 130 -10.11 -17.33 -15.97
CA ALA A 130 -10.53 -17.72 -14.62
C ALA A 130 -11.29 -16.58 -13.88
N GLY A 131 -11.00 -15.31 -14.20
CA GLY A 131 -11.73 -14.15 -13.69
C GLY A 131 -13.09 -13.90 -14.37
N ARG A 132 -13.41 -14.60 -15.46
CA ARG A 132 -14.73 -14.56 -16.14
C ARG A 132 -15.71 -15.61 -15.62
N GLY A 133 -15.25 -16.57 -14.83
CA GLY A 133 -16.12 -17.44 -14.06
C GLY A 133 -16.93 -16.61 -13.07
N ALA A 134 -18.24 -16.81 -13.02
CA ALA A 134 -19.10 -16.15 -12.04
C ALA A 134 -18.50 -16.33 -10.63
N ILE A 135 -18.57 -15.30 -9.78
CA ILE A 135 -18.04 -15.32 -8.40
C ILE A 135 -18.54 -16.54 -7.59
N GLY A 136 -19.65 -17.17 -8.02
CA GLY A 136 -20.16 -18.44 -7.46
C GLY A 136 -19.47 -19.73 -7.91
N ASP A 137 -18.73 -19.74 -9.02
CA ASP A 137 -18.07 -20.94 -9.56
C ASP A 137 -16.70 -21.20 -8.93
N LEU A 138 -16.05 -20.15 -8.40
CA LEU A 138 -14.88 -20.28 -7.53
C LEU A 138 -15.16 -21.06 -6.24
N ALA A 139 -16.43 -21.28 -5.87
CA ALA A 139 -16.79 -22.08 -4.70
C ALA A 139 -16.92 -23.59 -5.00
N ASN A 140 -16.84 -24.01 -6.27
CA ASN A 140 -17.16 -25.37 -6.70
C ASN A 140 -16.07 -26.06 -7.56
N SER A 141 -14.90 -25.43 -7.74
CA SER A 141 -13.77 -26.06 -8.40
C SER A 141 -13.21 -27.16 -7.50
N THR A 142 -13.61 -28.40 -7.80
CA THR A 142 -13.13 -29.60 -7.12
C THR A 142 -11.70 -29.88 -7.55
N VAL A 143 -10.85 -30.14 -6.55
CA VAL A 143 -9.42 -30.45 -6.66
C VAL A 143 -9.21 -31.61 -7.64
N GLY A 144 -8.71 -31.31 -8.84
CA GLY A 144 -8.21 -32.31 -9.77
C GLY A 144 -6.88 -32.87 -9.27
N ASP A 145 -6.93 -34.04 -8.62
CA ASP A 145 -5.76 -34.84 -8.30
C ASP A 145 -5.03 -35.22 -9.60
N GLY A 146 -3.88 -34.60 -9.89
CA GLY A 146 -3.02 -35.10 -10.97
C GLY A 146 -1.90 -34.20 -11.44
N ASN A 147 -2.09 -32.87 -11.45
CA ASN A 147 -1.10 -31.97 -12.03
C ASN A 147 -0.31 -31.25 -10.92
N ARG A 148 0.94 -31.69 -10.72
CA ARG A 148 1.91 -30.97 -9.88
C ARG A 148 2.72 -30.00 -10.75
N GLY A 149 2.83 -28.75 -10.29
CA GLY A 149 3.68 -27.74 -10.90
C GLY A 149 5.17 -28.05 -10.72
N ARG A 150 6.04 -27.23 -11.31
CA ARG A 150 7.50 -27.44 -11.35
C ARG A 150 8.14 -27.43 -9.96
N LEU A 151 7.47 -26.81 -8.99
CA LEU A 151 7.85 -26.78 -7.57
C LEU A 151 7.11 -27.80 -6.70
N GLY A 152 6.39 -28.76 -7.30
CA GLY A 152 5.65 -29.80 -6.57
C GLY A 152 4.30 -29.37 -6.01
N GLN A 153 3.89 -28.13 -6.28
CA GLN A 153 2.62 -27.52 -5.88
C GLN A 153 1.41 -28.10 -6.63
N SER A 154 0.24 -28.13 -5.98
CA SER A 154 -1.01 -28.56 -6.61
C SER A 154 -1.50 -27.50 -7.61
N LEU A 155 -1.70 -27.89 -8.87
CA LEU A 155 -2.27 -27.03 -9.93
C LEU A 155 -3.81 -26.95 -9.88
N GLY A 156 -4.45 -27.57 -8.89
CA GLY A 156 -5.91 -27.49 -8.70
C GLY A 156 -6.43 -26.12 -8.28
N ASP A 157 -5.57 -25.26 -7.73
CA ASP A 157 -5.93 -23.99 -7.08
C ASP A 157 -5.44 -22.75 -7.85
N CYS A 158 -5.24 -22.85 -9.17
CA CYS A 158 -4.67 -21.79 -10.01
C CYS A 158 -5.39 -20.43 -9.89
N ALA A 159 -6.72 -20.43 -9.78
CA ALA A 159 -7.51 -19.20 -9.67
C ALA A 159 -7.26 -18.46 -8.34
N ASP A 160 -7.15 -19.21 -7.24
CA ASP A 160 -6.90 -18.61 -5.91
C ASP A 160 -5.47 -18.05 -5.84
N GLU A 161 -4.49 -18.77 -6.38
CA GLU A 161 -3.09 -18.32 -6.46
C GLU A 161 -2.94 -17.06 -7.33
N ALA A 162 -3.71 -16.95 -8.43
CA ALA A 162 -3.74 -15.76 -9.27
C ALA A 162 -4.37 -14.55 -8.56
N ILE A 163 -5.45 -14.75 -7.79
CA ILE A 163 -6.06 -13.69 -6.97
C ILE A 163 -5.09 -13.23 -5.88
N ILE A 164 -4.39 -14.16 -5.24
CA ILE A 164 -3.36 -13.86 -4.23
C ILE A 164 -2.22 -13.06 -4.87
N PHE A 165 -1.71 -13.49 -6.03
CA PHE A 165 -0.66 -12.78 -6.75
C PHE A 165 -1.09 -11.36 -7.15
N GLY A 166 -2.28 -11.20 -7.75
CA GLY A 166 -2.80 -9.89 -8.14
C GLY A 166 -3.02 -8.96 -6.95
N SER A 167 -3.63 -9.47 -5.86
CA SER A 167 -3.89 -8.69 -4.66
C SER A 167 -2.62 -8.29 -3.92
N THR A 168 -1.62 -9.17 -3.83
CA THR A 168 -0.31 -8.86 -3.23
C THR A 168 0.46 -7.82 -4.04
N LEU A 169 0.41 -7.88 -5.37
CA LEU A 169 1.05 -6.89 -6.25
C LEU A 169 0.47 -5.49 -6.04
N VAL A 170 -0.87 -5.36 -6.04
CA VAL A 170 -1.52 -4.06 -5.82
C VAL A 170 -1.27 -3.57 -4.39
N LEU A 171 -1.35 -4.45 -3.39
CA LEU A 171 -1.10 -4.11 -1.99
C LEU A 171 0.35 -3.63 -1.76
N MET A 172 1.33 -4.30 -2.39
CA MET A 172 2.73 -3.89 -2.39
C MET A 172 2.88 -2.47 -2.96
N PHE A 173 2.25 -2.19 -4.09
CA PHE A 173 2.28 -0.86 -4.70
C PHE A 173 1.64 0.21 -3.80
N SER A 174 0.48 -0.08 -3.21
CA SER A 174 -0.19 0.81 -2.25
C SER A 174 0.67 1.08 -1.00
N HIS A 175 1.39 0.08 -0.48
CA HIS A 175 2.32 0.26 0.62
C HIS A 175 3.55 1.08 0.23
N LEU A 176 4.08 0.93 -0.98
CA LEU A 176 5.16 1.79 -1.49
C LEU A 176 4.71 3.26 -1.57
N LEU A 177 3.51 3.52 -2.10
CA LEU A 177 2.92 4.87 -2.12
C LEU A 177 2.73 5.42 -0.69
N ALA A 178 2.28 4.59 0.24
CA ALA A 178 2.13 4.96 1.64
C ALA A 178 3.49 5.34 2.26
N VAL A 179 4.57 4.59 1.99
CA VAL A 179 5.93 4.94 2.44
C VAL A 179 6.35 6.30 1.90
N LEU A 180 6.18 6.54 0.59
CA LEU A 180 6.53 7.83 -0.03
C LEU A 180 5.74 8.98 0.59
N ASP A 181 4.47 8.77 0.92
CA ASP A 181 3.64 9.77 1.60
C ASP A 181 4.14 10.06 3.02
N VAL A 182 4.38 9.04 3.84
CA VAL A 182 4.95 9.23 5.19
C VAL A 182 6.30 9.95 5.13
N GLN A 183 7.15 9.60 4.16
CA GLN A 183 8.43 10.27 3.93
C GLN A 183 8.27 11.74 3.56
N ARG A 184 7.32 12.09 2.69
CA ARG A 184 7.00 13.49 2.37
C ARG A 184 6.55 14.26 3.61
N MET A 185 5.73 13.64 4.48
CA MET A 185 5.32 14.27 5.74
C MET A 185 6.49 14.50 6.70
N LEU A 186 7.43 13.55 6.78
CA LEU A 186 8.65 13.69 7.57
C LEU A 186 9.53 14.83 7.04
N LEU A 187 9.79 14.87 5.74
CA LEU A 187 10.62 15.90 5.09
C LEU A 187 10.03 17.30 5.24
N ALA A 188 8.73 17.47 5.01
CA ALA A 188 8.06 18.76 5.18
C ALA A 188 8.20 19.29 6.63
N ARG A 189 8.19 18.38 7.60
CA ARG A 189 8.32 18.74 9.02
C ARG A 189 9.75 19.07 9.40
N VAL A 190 10.74 18.31 8.91
CA VAL A 190 12.16 18.65 9.09
C VAL A 190 12.44 20.03 8.50
N ALA A 191 11.97 20.30 7.27
CA ALA A 191 12.08 21.61 6.65
C ALA A 191 11.45 22.72 7.52
N SER A 192 10.23 22.52 8.05
CA SER A 192 9.59 23.51 8.92
C SER A 192 10.37 23.82 10.20
N LYS A 193 11.10 22.85 10.76
CA LYS A 193 11.95 23.07 11.93
C LYS A 193 13.23 23.80 11.56
N THR A 194 13.97 23.27 10.58
CA THR A 194 15.30 23.79 10.22
C THR A 194 15.23 25.21 9.66
N TYR A 195 14.19 25.54 8.89
CA TYR A 195 14.01 26.88 8.35
C TYR A 195 13.17 27.77 9.29
N GLY A 196 12.14 27.24 9.94
CA GLY A 196 11.27 28.01 10.85
C GLY A 196 11.97 28.49 12.12
N GLU A 197 12.84 27.68 12.73
CA GLU A 197 13.62 28.12 13.91
C GLU A 197 14.72 29.12 13.53
N ARG A 198 15.29 29.00 12.32
CA ARG A 198 16.26 29.99 11.80
C ARG A 198 15.67 31.38 11.62
N PHE A 199 14.40 31.52 11.27
CA PHE A 199 13.75 32.84 11.20
C PHE A 199 13.51 33.46 12.58
N VAL A 200 13.30 32.63 13.61
CA VAL A 200 13.18 33.09 15.01
C VAL A 200 14.53 33.50 15.58
N GLU A 201 15.61 32.78 15.24
CA GLU A 201 16.98 33.14 15.64
C GLU A 201 17.56 34.33 14.87
N MET A 202 17.17 34.54 13.61
CA MET A 202 17.64 35.66 12.79
C MET A 202 16.90 36.98 13.04
N GLY A 203 15.95 37.04 13.99
CA GLY A 203 15.37 38.30 14.48
C GLY A 203 14.63 39.14 13.44
N ILE A 204 14.21 38.56 12.31
CA ILE A 204 13.40 39.25 11.31
C ILE A 204 11.94 39.19 11.79
N LYS A 205 11.49 40.29 12.42
CA LYS A 205 10.06 40.58 12.64
C LYS A 205 9.47 41.28 11.44
#